data_AF-A0A7Z2VRG8-F1
#
_entry.id   AF-A0A7Z2VRG8-F1
#
_cell.length_a   1.000
_cell.length_b   1.000
_cell.length_c   1.000
_cell.angle_alpha   90.00
_cell.angle_beta   90.00
_cell.angle_gamma   90.00
#
_symmetry.space_group_name_H-M   'P 1'
#
loop_
_entity.id
_entity.type
_entity.pdbx_description
1 polymer ?
#
loop_
_entity_poly.entity_id
_entity_poly.type
_entity_poly.pdbx_seq_one_letter_code
_entity_poly.pdbx_strand_id
1 'polypeptide(L)'
;MLSIREFMELFPDEQACRNFLFPIRWPRGFICTKCGESKYSVISTRNLYECANCKTQTSSTSGTVMHRTKLPLSYWLFTFYWVGSGQYCSARMLANTLDLNYRTALKLLHSVRYAMFKAEFNGMFAFWQPDNPEAPSILKKAKLRQLQKADSFIRGNYRRVSDRLRYRYHYEYRFRSINSHNPSTAVQKLITSGFTTIYTINEYRNMK
;
A
#
# COMPACT_ATOMS: atom_id res chain seq x y z
N MET A 1 -9.66 4.67 16.37
CA MET A 1 -9.82 4.70 14.89
C MET A 1 -10.08 6.14 14.53
N LEU A 2 -9.33 6.70 13.56
CA LEU A 2 -9.50 8.10 13.17
C LEU A 2 -10.93 8.32 12.66
N SER A 3 -11.59 9.40 13.02
CA SER A 3 -12.84 9.81 12.37
C SER A 3 -12.55 10.45 11.01
N ILE A 4 -13.58 10.58 10.16
CA ILE A 4 -13.43 11.31 8.87
C ILE A 4 -13.00 12.76 9.13
N ARG A 5 -13.51 13.38 10.20
CA ARG A 5 -13.13 14.73 10.59
C ARG A 5 -11.64 14.82 10.95
N GLU A 6 -11.17 13.94 11.81
CA GLU A 6 -9.75 13.87 12.19
C GLU A 6 -8.86 13.60 10.97
N PHE A 7 -9.32 12.78 10.02
CA PHE A 7 -8.60 12.56 8.77
C PHE A 7 -8.47 13.85 7.95
N MET A 8 -9.55 14.64 7.80
CA MET A 8 -9.49 15.91 7.07
C MET A 8 -8.62 16.95 7.80
N GLU A 9 -8.64 16.97 9.12
CA GLU A 9 -7.78 17.85 9.93
C GLU A 9 -6.29 17.48 9.84
N LEU A 10 -5.97 16.18 9.72
CA LEU A 10 -4.59 15.71 9.53
C LEU A 10 -4.07 15.93 8.10
N PHE A 11 -4.95 15.93 7.10
CA PHE A 11 -4.59 16.02 5.69
C PHE A 11 -5.34 17.15 4.96
N PRO A 12 -5.20 18.42 5.40
CA PRO A 12 -5.90 19.55 4.81
C PRO A 12 -5.41 19.87 3.39
N ASP A 13 -4.15 19.55 3.08
CA ASP A 13 -3.55 19.79 1.77
C ASP A 13 -2.54 18.71 1.36
N GLU A 14 -2.04 18.81 0.14
CA GLU A 14 -1.02 17.90 -0.41
C GLU A 14 0.31 17.98 0.34
N GLN A 15 0.66 19.13 0.91
CA GLN A 15 1.91 19.30 1.65
C GLN A 15 1.87 18.55 2.99
N ALA A 16 0.75 18.60 3.70
CA ALA A 16 0.50 17.80 4.90
C ALA A 16 0.61 16.30 4.60
N CYS A 17 0.05 15.86 3.47
CA CYS A 17 0.20 14.48 3.00
C CYS A 17 1.67 14.13 2.76
N ARG A 18 2.44 14.98 2.08
CA ARG A 18 3.89 14.74 1.84
C ARG A 18 4.69 14.68 3.14
N ASN A 19 4.41 15.60 4.06
CA ASN A 19 5.06 15.67 5.37
C ASN A 19 4.79 14.40 6.19
N PHE A 20 3.55 13.89 6.17
CA PHE A 20 3.20 12.62 6.81
C PHE A 20 3.92 11.42 6.17
N LEU A 21 4.06 11.42 4.85
CA LEU A 21 4.64 10.30 4.11
C LEU A 21 6.17 10.28 4.12
N PHE A 22 6.81 11.43 4.28
CA PHE A 22 8.26 11.55 4.31
C PHE A 22 8.93 10.63 5.36
N PRO A 23 8.55 10.65 6.66
CA PRO A 23 9.16 9.77 7.66
C PRO A 23 8.81 8.30 7.45
N ILE A 24 7.68 7.98 6.81
CA ILE A 24 7.34 6.59 6.45
C ILE A 24 8.27 6.09 5.33
N ARG A 25 8.54 6.95 4.35
CA ARG A 25 9.42 6.66 3.21
C ARG A 25 10.91 6.62 3.60
N TRP A 26 11.28 7.47 4.55
CA TRP A 26 12.65 7.68 5.04
C TRP A 26 12.68 7.79 6.58
N PRO A 27 12.56 6.67 7.31
CA PRO A 27 12.46 6.67 8.78
C PRO A 27 13.66 7.27 9.50
N ARG A 28 14.85 7.28 8.87
CA ARG A 28 16.08 7.88 9.42
C ARG A 28 16.52 9.13 8.67
N GLY A 29 15.59 9.81 7.99
CA GLY A 29 15.88 10.94 7.11
C GLY A 29 16.23 10.53 5.68
N PHE A 30 16.21 11.50 4.77
CA PHE A 30 16.47 11.28 3.34
C PHE A 30 17.83 10.62 3.13
N ILE A 31 17.85 9.63 2.25
CA ILE A 31 19.08 9.02 1.73
C ILE A 31 18.92 8.84 0.23
N CYS A 32 19.90 9.33 -0.52
CA CYS A 32 19.96 9.14 -1.96
C CYS A 32 20.24 7.67 -2.31
N THR A 33 19.34 7.03 -3.06
CA THR A 33 19.49 5.63 -3.47
C THR A 33 20.63 5.39 -4.47
N LYS A 34 21.20 6.45 -5.06
CA LYS A 34 22.30 6.36 -6.04
C LYS A 34 23.68 6.47 -5.40
N CYS A 35 23.84 7.29 -4.35
CA CYS A 35 25.17 7.61 -3.79
C CYS A 35 25.26 7.59 -2.25
N GLY A 36 24.15 7.31 -1.56
CA GLY A 36 24.10 7.22 -0.10
C GLY A 36 24.16 8.55 0.66
N GLU A 37 24.23 9.69 -0.03
CA GLU A 37 24.22 11.03 0.58
C GLU A 37 22.90 11.32 1.29
N SER A 38 22.97 11.95 2.46
CA SER A 38 21.79 12.33 3.25
C SER A 38 21.40 13.79 3.08
N LYS A 39 22.32 14.65 2.61
CA LYS A 39 22.02 16.04 2.28
C LYS A 39 21.17 16.14 1.01
N TYR A 40 20.12 16.93 1.07
CA TYR A 40 19.21 17.17 -0.05
C TYR A 40 18.65 18.60 -0.05
N SER A 41 18.16 19.02 -1.22
CA SER A 41 17.33 20.21 -1.39
C SER A 41 15.93 19.80 -1.86
N VAL A 42 14.93 20.66 -1.61
CA VAL A 42 13.55 20.43 -2.07
C VAL A 42 13.28 21.32 -3.28
N ILE A 43 12.88 20.71 -4.39
CA ILE A 43 12.38 21.41 -5.57
C ILE A 43 10.86 21.56 -5.38
N SER A 44 10.44 22.67 -4.78
CA SER A 44 9.04 22.94 -4.43
C SER A 44 8.10 22.88 -5.63
N THR A 45 8.51 23.40 -6.79
CA THR A 45 7.70 23.43 -8.03
C THR A 45 7.30 22.05 -8.54
N ARG A 46 8.11 21.02 -8.26
CA ARG A 46 7.87 19.64 -8.70
C ARG A 46 7.65 18.66 -7.54
N ASN A 47 7.75 19.15 -6.30
CA ASN A 47 7.71 18.35 -5.08
C ASN A 47 8.71 17.17 -5.09
N LEU A 48 9.95 17.47 -5.48
CA LEU A 48 11.05 16.50 -5.57
C LEU A 48 12.12 16.79 -4.52
N TYR A 49 12.75 15.72 -4.04
CA TYR A 49 13.95 15.77 -3.21
C TYR A 49 15.16 15.54 -4.11
N GLU A 50 16.07 16.50 -4.15
CA GLU A 50 17.29 16.44 -4.96
C GLU A 50 18.50 16.19 -4.07
N CYS A 51 19.26 15.14 -4.38
CA CYS A 51 20.51 14.85 -3.69
C CYS A 51 21.53 15.98 -3.87
N ALA A 52 22.12 16.46 -2.77
CA ALA A 52 23.10 17.55 -2.83
C ALA A 52 24.37 17.17 -3.61
N ASN A 53 24.78 15.90 -3.53
CA ASN A 53 26.00 15.37 -4.14
C ASN A 53 25.82 15.02 -5.63
N CYS A 54 24.98 14.02 -5.95
CA CYS A 54 24.86 13.50 -7.32
C CYS A 54 23.67 14.04 -8.12
N LYS A 55 22.95 15.05 -7.59
CA LYS A 55 21.79 15.72 -8.21
C LYS A 55 20.65 14.78 -8.64
N THR A 56 20.61 13.57 -8.10
CA THR A 56 19.52 12.63 -8.36
C THR A 56 18.26 13.12 -7.69
N GLN A 57 17.18 13.24 -8.45
CA GLN A 57 15.87 13.68 -7.99
C GLN A 57 14.98 12.48 -7.67
N THR A 58 14.20 12.56 -6.59
CA THR A 58 13.29 11.50 -6.15
C THR A 58 12.02 12.11 -5.56
N SER A 59 10.85 11.56 -5.85
CA SER A 59 9.59 11.97 -5.20
C SER A 59 9.27 11.06 -4.01
N SER A 60 8.39 11.51 -3.11
CA SER A 60 7.89 10.67 -1.99
C SER A 60 7.22 9.38 -2.47
N THR A 61 6.71 9.36 -3.71
CA THR A 61 6.01 8.21 -4.31
C THR A 61 6.91 7.33 -5.18
N SER A 62 8.18 7.68 -5.38
CA SER A 62 9.12 6.91 -6.21
C SER A 62 9.34 5.49 -5.68
N GLY A 63 9.08 4.50 -6.53
CA GLY A 63 9.21 3.07 -6.21
C GLY A 63 8.10 2.52 -5.30
N THR A 64 7.10 3.32 -4.96
CA THR A 64 5.96 2.92 -4.11
C THR A 64 4.78 2.43 -4.97
N VAL A 65 3.68 1.99 -4.35
CA VAL A 65 2.44 1.65 -5.10
C VAL A 65 1.79 2.87 -5.77
N MET A 66 2.21 4.09 -5.39
CA MET A 66 1.81 5.37 -5.99
C MET A 66 2.80 5.89 -7.03
N HIS A 67 3.77 5.08 -7.46
CA HIS A 67 4.74 5.53 -8.43
C HIS A 67 4.05 6.06 -9.71
N ARG A 68 4.44 7.27 -10.14
CA ARG A 68 3.87 7.98 -11.30
C ARG A 68 2.37 8.25 -11.19
N THR A 69 1.83 8.30 -9.97
CA THR A 69 0.43 8.68 -9.77
C THR A 69 0.20 10.13 -10.19
N LYS A 70 -0.95 10.37 -10.81
CA LYS A 70 -1.49 11.72 -11.09
C LYS A 70 -2.60 12.10 -10.11
N LEU A 71 -2.97 11.18 -9.20
CA LEU A 71 -3.99 11.44 -8.19
C LEU A 71 -3.39 12.18 -7.00
N PRO A 72 -4.16 13.06 -6.35
CA PRO A 72 -3.79 13.64 -5.06
C PRO A 72 -3.41 12.57 -4.05
N LEU A 73 -2.38 12.83 -3.24
CA LEU A 73 -1.95 11.94 -2.16
C LEU A 73 -3.06 11.78 -1.10
N SER A 74 -3.88 12.80 -0.89
CA SER A 74 -5.04 12.73 0.00
C SER A 74 -6.01 11.61 -0.41
N TYR A 75 -6.19 11.37 -1.72
CA TYR A 75 -7.08 10.32 -2.24
C TYR A 75 -6.50 8.93 -1.95
N TRP A 76 -5.18 8.79 -2.03
CA TRP A 76 -4.49 7.54 -1.65
C TRP A 76 -4.61 7.29 -0.16
N LEU A 77 -4.27 8.27 0.67
CA LEU A 77 -4.36 8.17 2.13
C LEU A 77 -5.79 7.85 2.59
N PHE A 78 -6.79 8.50 1.99
CA PHE A 78 -8.19 8.23 2.28
C PHE A 78 -8.57 6.81 1.89
N THR A 79 -8.16 6.35 0.70
CA THR A 79 -8.44 4.97 0.27
C THR A 79 -7.75 3.94 1.17
N PHE A 80 -6.49 4.18 1.58
CA PHE A 80 -5.80 3.31 2.54
C PHE A 80 -6.52 3.27 3.88
N TYR A 81 -6.92 4.44 4.40
CA TYR A 81 -7.69 4.55 5.63
C TYR A 81 -9.02 3.80 5.54
N TRP A 82 -9.81 4.05 4.48
CA TRP A 82 -11.11 3.42 4.29
C TRP A 82 -10.99 1.90 4.17
N VAL A 83 -10.14 1.40 3.26
CA VAL A 83 -10.03 -0.04 3.05
C VAL A 83 -9.39 -0.73 4.27
N GLY A 84 -8.41 -0.09 4.91
CA GLY A 84 -7.76 -0.58 6.12
C GLY A 84 -8.67 -0.62 7.35
N SER A 85 -9.70 0.23 7.41
CA SER A 85 -10.68 0.26 8.52
C SER A 85 -11.58 -0.97 8.61
N GLY A 86 -11.50 -1.90 7.66
CA GLY A 86 -12.34 -3.10 7.64
C GLY A 86 -13.70 -2.89 6.95
N GLN A 87 -14.03 -1.67 6.53
CA GLN A 87 -15.25 -1.40 5.77
C GLN A 87 -15.17 -1.94 4.34
N TYR A 88 -16.32 -2.36 3.81
CA TYR A 88 -16.48 -2.72 2.41
C TYR A 88 -16.31 -1.49 1.52
N CYS A 89 -15.51 -1.62 0.46
CA CYS A 89 -15.25 -0.53 -0.48
C CYS A 89 -15.24 -1.05 -1.92
N SER A 90 -16.32 -0.77 -2.65
CA SER A 90 -16.41 -1.06 -4.08
C SER A 90 -15.80 0.06 -4.92
N ALA A 91 -15.36 -0.26 -6.14
CA ALA A 91 -14.85 0.74 -7.08
C ALA A 91 -15.88 1.83 -7.40
N ARG A 92 -17.17 1.50 -7.40
CA ARG A 92 -18.26 2.47 -7.62
C ARG A 92 -18.46 3.39 -6.42
N MET A 93 -18.42 2.85 -5.20
CA MET A 93 -18.48 3.65 -3.98
C MET A 93 -17.31 4.62 -3.91
N LEU A 94 -16.10 4.13 -4.17
CA LEU A 94 -14.90 4.96 -4.17
C LEU A 94 -14.93 6.03 -5.27
N ALA A 95 -15.39 5.67 -6.47
CA ALA A 95 -15.58 6.60 -7.58
C ALA A 95 -16.51 7.75 -7.19
N ASN A 96 -17.68 7.44 -6.63
CA ASN A 96 -18.64 8.45 -6.20
C ASN A 96 -18.11 9.31 -5.04
N THR A 97 -17.38 8.71 -4.10
CA THR A 97 -16.91 9.43 -2.89
C THR A 97 -15.77 10.40 -3.19
N LEU A 98 -14.89 10.05 -4.14
CA LEU A 98 -13.72 10.86 -4.51
C LEU A 98 -13.93 11.65 -5.81
N ASP A 99 -15.15 11.62 -6.36
CA ASP A 99 -15.49 12.18 -7.67
C ASP A 99 -14.49 11.76 -8.76
N LEU A 100 -14.24 10.44 -8.83
CA LEU A 100 -13.33 9.83 -9.80
C LEU A 100 -14.12 9.08 -10.85
N ASN A 101 -13.57 9.00 -12.05
CA ASN A 101 -14.08 8.01 -13.01
C ASN A 101 -13.90 6.58 -12.45
N TYR A 102 -14.82 5.69 -12.80
CA TYR A 102 -14.83 4.31 -12.32
C TYR A 102 -13.51 3.56 -12.59
N ARG A 103 -12.90 3.77 -13.77
CA ARG A 103 -11.65 3.07 -14.16
C ARG A 103 -10.47 3.49 -13.29
N THR A 104 -10.41 4.76 -12.90
CA THR A 104 -9.40 5.34 -12.01
C THR A 104 -9.60 4.82 -10.59
N ALA A 105 -10.82 4.83 -10.07
CA ALA A 105 -11.13 4.25 -8.76
C ALA A 105 -10.81 2.74 -8.70
N LEU A 106 -11.10 1.99 -9.77
CA LEU A 106 -10.77 0.58 -9.86
C LEU A 106 -9.26 0.33 -9.86
N LYS A 107 -8.49 1.12 -10.63
CA LYS A 107 -7.02 1.06 -10.63
C LYS A 107 -6.44 1.39 -9.25
N LEU A 108 -6.96 2.43 -8.61
CA LEU A 108 -6.59 2.84 -7.25
C LEU A 108 -6.81 1.69 -6.26
N LEU A 109 -8.00 1.07 -6.24
CA LEU A 109 -8.27 -0.09 -5.40
C LEU A 109 -7.37 -1.29 -5.72
N HIS A 110 -7.07 -1.56 -6.99
CA HIS A 110 -6.14 -2.62 -7.36
C HIS A 110 -4.72 -2.38 -6.84
N SER A 111 -4.26 -1.12 -6.81
CA SER A 111 -2.98 -0.75 -6.22
C SER A 111 -3.00 -0.89 -4.69
N VAL A 112 -4.10 -0.51 -4.02
CA VAL A 112 -4.26 -0.70 -2.58
C VAL A 112 -4.29 -2.18 -2.21
N ARG A 113 -4.98 -3.03 -2.97
CA ARG A 113 -4.95 -4.49 -2.79
C ARG A 113 -3.56 -5.08 -2.99
N TYR A 114 -2.76 -4.50 -3.87
CA TYR A 114 -1.36 -4.88 -4.03
C TYR A 114 -0.51 -4.45 -2.81
N ALA A 115 -0.79 -3.29 -2.21
CA ALA A 115 -0.17 -2.90 -0.94
C ALA A 115 -0.56 -3.84 0.21
N MET A 116 -1.81 -4.32 0.26
CA MET A 116 -2.26 -5.35 1.22
C MET A 116 -1.47 -6.65 1.06
N PHE A 117 -1.25 -7.08 -0.19
CA PHE A 117 -0.36 -8.19 -0.46
C PHE A 117 1.05 -7.95 0.08
N LYS A 118 1.67 -6.80 -0.24
CA LYS A 118 3.01 -6.46 0.26
C LYS A 118 3.10 -6.48 1.80
N ALA A 119 2.06 -5.99 2.49
CA ALA A 119 2.02 -5.99 3.96
C ALA A 119 2.11 -7.40 4.54
N GLU A 120 1.44 -8.35 3.89
CA GLU A 120 1.39 -9.74 4.35
C GLU A 120 2.44 -10.64 3.69
N PHE A 121 3.09 -10.20 2.61
CA PHE A 121 4.07 -10.99 1.86
C PHE A 121 5.34 -11.24 2.67
N ASN A 122 5.77 -10.26 3.48
CA ASN A 122 6.87 -10.44 4.43
C ASN A 122 6.45 -11.22 5.69
N GLY A 123 5.15 -11.46 5.87
CA GLY A 123 4.60 -12.26 6.96
C GLY A 123 4.38 -13.71 6.55
N MET A 124 5.16 -14.62 7.13
CA MET A 124 4.86 -16.06 7.22
C MET A 124 4.85 -16.86 5.89
N PHE A 125 5.21 -16.29 4.74
CA PHE A 125 5.18 -16.99 3.43
C PHE A 125 6.41 -16.76 2.55
N ALA A 126 7.47 -16.11 3.03
CA ALA A 126 8.75 -16.04 2.31
C ALA A 126 9.34 -17.42 1.98
N PHE A 127 8.95 -18.46 2.74
CA PHE A 127 9.34 -19.86 2.53
C PHE A 127 8.32 -20.69 1.71
N TRP A 128 7.18 -20.12 1.35
CA TRP A 128 6.10 -20.86 0.69
C TRP A 128 6.08 -20.55 -0.81
N GLN A 129 6.63 -21.46 -1.60
CA GLN A 129 6.54 -21.43 -3.05
C GLN A 129 5.19 -22.04 -3.48
N PRO A 130 4.34 -21.32 -4.25
CA PRO A 130 2.99 -21.74 -4.61
C PRO A 130 2.89 -23.12 -5.28
N ASP A 131 4.00 -23.53 -5.91
CA ASP A 131 4.13 -24.72 -6.74
C ASP A 131 5.10 -25.75 -6.13
N ASN A 132 5.39 -25.70 -4.82
CA ASN A 132 6.20 -26.72 -4.17
C ASN A 132 5.44 -28.07 -4.15
N PRO A 133 5.84 -29.07 -4.95
CA PRO A 133 5.14 -30.36 -5.01
C PRO A 133 5.27 -31.13 -3.69
N GLU A 134 6.32 -30.87 -2.90
CA GLU A 134 6.65 -31.53 -1.64
C GLU A 134 5.91 -30.96 -0.42
N ALA A 135 5.08 -29.93 -0.60
CA ALA A 135 4.36 -29.34 0.53
C ALA A 135 3.48 -30.39 1.26
N PRO A 136 3.56 -30.50 2.60
CA PRO A 136 2.76 -31.42 3.40
C PRO A 136 1.26 -31.33 3.09
N SER A 137 0.56 -32.46 3.14
CA SER A 137 -0.87 -32.57 2.81
C SER A 137 -1.75 -31.63 3.65
N ILE A 138 -1.38 -31.42 4.92
CA ILE A 138 -2.07 -30.50 5.83
C ILE A 138 -2.01 -29.05 5.34
N LEU A 139 -0.86 -28.60 4.81
CA LEU A 139 -0.70 -27.24 4.28
C LEU A 139 -1.51 -27.07 2.98
N LYS A 140 -1.53 -28.09 2.10
CA LYS A 140 -2.36 -28.10 0.89
C LYS A 140 -3.85 -27.97 1.26
N LYS A 141 -4.34 -28.73 2.25
CA LYS A 141 -5.72 -28.65 2.75
C LYS A 141 -6.04 -27.28 3.38
N ALA A 142 -5.13 -26.72 4.18
CA ALA A 142 -5.32 -25.41 4.79
C ALA A 142 -5.42 -24.29 3.74
N LYS A 143 -4.57 -24.32 2.70
CA LYS A 143 -4.63 -23.39 1.55
C LYS A 143 -5.98 -23.46 0.84
N LEU A 144 -6.45 -24.67 0.51
CA LEU A 144 -7.74 -24.86 -0.16
C LEU A 144 -8.90 -24.27 0.66
N ARG A 145 -8.91 -24.50 1.97
CA ARG A 145 -9.90 -23.90 2.87
C ARG A 145 -9.82 -22.37 2.89
N GLN A 146 -8.62 -21.80 2.89
CA GLN A 146 -8.46 -20.33 2.81
C GLN A 146 -8.98 -19.78 1.48
N LEU A 147 -8.67 -20.43 0.35
CA LEU A 147 -9.17 -20.02 -0.97
C LEU A 147 -10.71 -20.11 -1.04
N GLN A 148 -11.31 -21.17 -0.52
CA GLN A 148 -12.77 -21.31 -0.45
C GLN A 148 -13.42 -20.18 0.36
N LYS A 149 -12.84 -19.82 1.51
CA LYS A 149 -13.32 -18.69 2.31
C LYS A 149 -13.15 -17.36 1.57
N ALA A 150 -12.02 -17.17 0.90
CA ALA A 150 -11.77 -15.98 0.08
C ALA A 150 -12.77 -15.86 -1.07
N ASP A 151 -13.09 -16.96 -1.75
CA ASP A 151 -14.08 -16.97 -2.83
C ASP A 151 -15.51 -16.75 -2.30
N SER A 152 -15.83 -17.24 -1.10
CA SER A 152 -17.08 -16.91 -0.42
C SER A 152 -17.16 -15.42 -0.10
N PHE A 153 -16.09 -14.84 0.43
CA PHE A 153 -15.97 -13.40 0.68
C PHE A 153 -16.14 -12.61 -0.62
N ILE A 154 -15.49 -13.02 -1.70
CA ILE A 154 -15.59 -12.34 -3.00
C ILE A 154 -17.02 -12.37 -3.51
N ARG A 155 -17.68 -13.53 -3.50
CA ARG A 155 -19.07 -13.67 -3.97
C ARG A 155 -20.06 -12.87 -3.13
N GLY A 156 -19.87 -12.80 -1.82
CA GLY A 156 -20.75 -12.05 -0.93
C GLY A 156 -20.59 -10.53 -1.04
N ASN A 157 -19.39 -10.04 -1.36
CA ASN A 157 -19.09 -8.61 -1.35
C ASN A 157 -19.00 -8.00 -2.77
N TYR A 158 -18.67 -8.78 -3.80
CA TYR A 158 -18.40 -8.26 -5.14
C TYR A 158 -19.23 -8.98 -6.19
N ARG A 159 -19.93 -8.22 -7.05
CA ARG A 159 -20.85 -8.77 -8.07
C ARG A 159 -20.14 -9.71 -9.07
N ARG A 160 -19.16 -9.21 -9.81
CA ARG A 160 -18.44 -9.98 -10.84
C ARG A 160 -16.96 -9.60 -10.84
N VAL A 161 -16.12 -10.57 -10.50
CA VAL A 161 -14.66 -10.45 -10.53
C VAL A 161 -14.14 -11.50 -11.52
N SER A 162 -13.33 -11.08 -12.49
CA SER A 162 -12.72 -12.02 -13.43
C SER A 162 -11.70 -12.92 -12.74
N ASP A 163 -11.58 -14.16 -13.19
CA ASP A 163 -10.64 -15.12 -12.59
C ASP A 163 -9.20 -14.61 -12.62
N ARG A 164 -8.80 -13.96 -13.72
CA ARG A 164 -7.48 -13.31 -13.86
C ARG A 164 -7.20 -12.28 -12.78
N LEU A 165 -8.21 -11.64 -12.21
CA LEU A 165 -8.05 -10.61 -11.17
C LEU A 165 -8.39 -11.11 -9.76
N ARG A 166 -8.93 -12.32 -9.60
CA ARG A 166 -9.35 -12.87 -8.29
C ARG A 166 -8.25 -12.86 -7.25
N TYR A 167 -7.00 -13.11 -7.67
CA TYR A 167 -5.84 -13.10 -6.79
C TYR A 167 -5.70 -11.78 -5.99
N ARG A 168 -6.07 -10.62 -6.58
CA ARG A 168 -6.03 -9.33 -5.90
C ARG A 168 -7.05 -9.24 -4.76
N TYR A 169 -8.20 -9.87 -4.93
CA TYR A 169 -9.25 -9.89 -3.92
C TYR A 169 -8.98 -10.95 -2.84
N HIS A 170 -8.26 -12.01 -3.18
CA HIS A 170 -7.70 -12.93 -2.18
C HIS A 170 -6.72 -12.21 -1.25
N TYR A 171 -5.89 -11.29 -1.77
CA TYR A 171 -5.02 -10.45 -0.93
C TYR A 171 -5.81 -9.60 0.06
N GLU A 172 -6.91 -9.01 -0.38
CA GLU A 172 -7.79 -8.24 0.47
C GLU A 172 -8.42 -9.10 1.57
N TYR A 173 -9.00 -10.25 1.21
CA TYR A 173 -9.57 -11.18 2.18
C TYR A 173 -8.54 -11.58 3.23
N ARG A 174 -7.33 -11.97 2.80
CA ARG A 174 -6.26 -12.39 3.70
C ARG A 174 -5.86 -11.26 4.64
N PHE A 175 -5.60 -10.07 4.11
CA PHE A 175 -5.24 -8.91 4.92
C PHE A 175 -6.31 -8.58 5.97
N ARG A 176 -7.59 -8.58 5.57
CA ARG A 176 -8.71 -8.34 6.49
C ARG A 176 -8.85 -9.45 7.53
N SER A 177 -8.67 -10.71 7.14
CA SER A 177 -8.76 -11.86 8.04
C SER A 177 -7.64 -11.85 9.10
N ILE A 178 -6.45 -11.37 8.76
CA ILE A 178 -5.31 -11.31 9.69
C ILE A 178 -5.45 -10.12 10.64
N ASN A 179 -5.93 -8.98 10.14
CA ASN A 179 -5.95 -7.72 10.88
C ASN A 179 -7.36 -7.37 11.43
N SER A 180 -8.31 -8.30 11.42
CA SER A 180 -9.71 -8.10 11.86
C SER A 180 -9.84 -7.60 13.31
N HIS A 181 -8.92 -8.01 14.17
CA HIS A 181 -8.94 -7.69 15.60
C HIS A 181 -8.35 -6.31 15.95
N ASN A 182 -7.62 -5.66 15.03
CA ASN A 182 -7.00 -4.35 15.29
C ASN A 182 -6.98 -3.46 14.02
N PRO A 183 -8.09 -2.72 13.76
CA PRO A 183 -8.21 -1.87 12.57
C PRO A 183 -7.19 -0.73 12.50
N SER A 184 -6.79 -0.14 13.63
CA SER A 184 -5.76 0.91 13.66
C SER A 184 -4.41 0.40 13.17
N THR A 185 -4.00 -0.77 13.65
CA THR A 185 -2.76 -1.42 13.21
C THR A 185 -2.86 -1.85 11.74
N ALA A 186 -4.04 -2.29 11.29
CA ALA A 186 -4.27 -2.60 9.88
C ALA A 186 -4.01 -1.38 8.97
N VAL A 187 -4.60 -0.23 9.30
CA VAL A 187 -4.40 1.01 8.53
C VAL A 187 -2.93 1.39 8.50
N GLN A 188 -2.24 1.39 9.65
CA GLN A 188 -0.81 1.72 9.72
C GLN A 188 0.03 0.75 8.87
N LYS A 189 -0.17 -0.56 9.03
CA LYS A 189 0.53 -1.58 8.22
C LYS A 189 0.33 -1.36 6.73
N LEU A 190 -0.90 -1.05 6.31
CA LEU A 190 -1.25 -0.87 4.90
C LEU A 190 -0.62 0.41 4.32
N ILE A 191 -0.64 1.51 5.08
CA ILE A 191 0.07 2.73 4.70
C ILE A 191 1.56 2.39 4.58
N THR A 192 2.19 1.86 5.62
CA THR A 192 3.62 1.50 5.59
C THR A 192 3.98 0.59 4.43
N SER A 193 3.21 -0.47 4.13
CA SER A 193 3.50 -1.36 3.00
C SER A 193 3.33 -0.69 1.63
N GLY A 194 2.40 0.26 1.53
CA GLY A 194 2.16 1.07 0.34
C GLY A 194 3.32 2.00 0.03
N PHE A 195 3.92 2.60 1.08
CA PHE A 195 4.97 3.62 0.97
C PHE A 195 6.40 3.10 1.13
N THR A 196 6.59 1.88 1.65
CA THR A 196 7.92 1.28 1.77
C THR A 196 8.39 0.65 0.46
N THR A 197 9.65 0.89 0.17
CA THR A 197 10.44 0.27 -0.91
C THR A 197 11.64 -0.46 -0.31
N ILE A 198 12.35 -1.28 -1.09
CA ILE A 198 13.62 -1.91 -0.65
C ILE A 198 14.64 -0.87 -0.13
N TYR A 199 14.57 0.35 -0.67
CA TYR A 199 15.44 1.47 -0.31
C TYR A 199 15.12 2.13 1.04
N THR A 200 14.08 1.67 1.75
CA THR A 200 13.61 2.29 3.01
C THR A 200 14.44 1.86 4.22
N ILE A 201 15.15 0.73 4.13
CA ILE A 201 15.85 0.11 5.26
C ILE A 201 17.21 0.79 5.54
N ASN A 202 17.66 1.69 4.66
CA ASN A 202 18.89 2.47 4.83
C ASN A 202 20.16 1.61 5.01
N GLU A 203 20.15 0.35 4.56
CA GLU A 203 21.33 -0.55 4.56
C GLU A 203 22.44 -0.08 3.60
N TYR A 204 22.12 0.80 2.65
CA TYR A 204 23.05 1.33 1.66
C TYR A 204 24.06 2.37 2.18
N ARG A 205 23.87 2.90 3.40
CA ARG A 205 24.75 3.95 3.95
C ARG A 205 26.20 3.48 4.13
N ASN A 206 26.40 2.17 4.33
CA ASN A 206 27.69 1.55 4.58
C ASN A 206 28.19 0.67 3.41
N MET A 207 27.52 0.70 2.25
CA MET A 207 27.95 -0.06 1.05
C MET A 207 28.91 0.74 0.16
N LYS A 208 29.76 1.58 0.76
CA LYS A 208 30.84 2.29 0.08
C LYS A 208 32.17 1.65 0.41
#